data_AF-A0A1L5NXV0-F1
#
_entry.id   AF-A0A1L5NXV0-F1
#
_cell.length_a   1.000
_cell.length_b   1.000
_cell.length_c   1.000
_cell.angle_alpha   90.00
_cell.angle_beta   90.00
_cell.angle_gamma   90.00
#
_symmetry.space_group_name_H-M   'P 1'
#
loop_
_entity.id
_entity.type
_entity.pdbx_description
1 polymer ?
#
loop_
_entity_poly.entity_id
_entity_poly.type
_entity_poly.pdbx_seq_one_letter_code
_entity_poly.pdbx_strand_id
1 'polypeptide(L)'
;MVDSYRIEYAYFVDRQDPEYKGPWNQIHNTPRGFTPADTAIQTPNSDTPYSWLGIDLHAEPMVITVPPIEKDRYFSVQLIDAYTFNFAYLGSRATDNDGGSFLIAGPNWKGQTPEGVKEVIHSETELLLAVFRTQLFSPADLDNVKKVQASYKAEPLSAFLGRPAPTAAPAVDFIKPLTHDEEKTSLQVFSILNFLLQFCPTDPSETDLMARFGKIGVGAGKTFDPNTLSPEMKSAIEQAWPTHGPPSARA
;
A
#
# COMPACT_ATOMS: atom_id res chain seq x y z
N MET A 1 5.27 -8.17 0.64
CA MET A 1 5.87 -7.23 1.61
C MET A 1 7.11 -6.53 1.04
N VAL A 2 8.28 -7.17 0.94
CA VAL A 2 9.54 -6.47 0.60
C VAL A 2 9.52 -5.78 -0.77
N ASP A 3 9.09 -6.46 -1.84
CA ASP A 3 9.00 -5.81 -3.17
C ASP A 3 7.93 -4.71 -3.21
N SER A 4 6.81 -4.87 -2.47
CA SER A 4 5.79 -3.80 -2.32
C SER A 4 6.39 -2.57 -1.67
N TYR A 5 7.18 -2.77 -0.61
CA TYR A 5 7.88 -1.69 0.06
C TYR A 5 8.84 -0.95 -0.87
N ARG A 6 9.55 -1.65 -1.76
CA ARG A 6 10.40 -1.00 -2.77
C ARG A 6 9.60 -0.03 -3.65
N ILE A 7 8.38 -0.40 -4.03
CA ILE A 7 7.48 0.45 -4.83
C ILE A 7 6.96 1.63 -4.00
N GLU A 8 6.46 1.38 -2.78
CA GLU A 8 5.94 2.41 -1.89
C GLU A 8 7.02 3.42 -1.45
N TYR A 9 8.25 2.96 -1.24
CA TYR A 9 9.41 3.80 -0.96
C TYR A 9 9.69 4.75 -2.13
N ALA A 10 9.70 4.25 -3.37
CA ALA A 10 9.85 5.09 -4.56
C ALA A 10 8.71 6.11 -4.69
N TYR A 11 7.47 5.72 -4.39
CA TYR A 11 6.30 6.59 -4.55
C TYR A 11 6.21 7.68 -3.48
N PHE A 12 6.54 7.38 -2.23
CA PHE A 12 6.19 8.25 -1.09
C PHE A 12 7.37 8.68 -0.21
N VAL A 13 8.57 8.17 -0.44
CA VAL A 13 9.76 8.46 0.37
C VAL A 13 10.86 9.11 -0.46
N ASP A 14 11.27 8.47 -1.57
CA ASP A 14 12.40 8.94 -2.37
C ASP A 14 12.02 10.08 -3.32
N ARG A 15 12.23 11.31 -2.88
CA ARG A 15 11.95 12.52 -3.68
C ARG A 15 12.80 12.66 -4.95
N GLN A 16 13.84 11.85 -5.10
CA GLN A 16 14.71 11.85 -6.27
C GLN A 16 14.33 10.75 -7.27
N ASP A 17 13.47 9.81 -6.88
CA ASP A 17 13.02 8.74 -7.76
C ASP A 17 12.07 9.31 -8.83
N PRO A 18 12.22 8.93 -10.12
CA PRO A 18 11.31 9.35 -11.18
C PRO A 18 9.84 9.00 -10.95
N GLU A 19 9.58 7.98 -10.12
CA GLU A 19 8.24 7.52 -9.79
C GLU A 19 7.65 8.19 -8.54
N TYR A 20 8.37 9.10 -7.89
CA TYR A 20 7.88 9.83 -6.73
C TYR A 20 6.55 10.52 -7.03
N LYS A 21 5.52 10.16 -6.25
CA LYS A 21 4.16 10.68 -6.38
C LYS A 21 3.96 11.88 -5.48
N GLY A 22 4.46 11.80 -4.24
CA GLY A 22 4.31 12.85 -3.24
C GLY A 22 4.27 12.29 -1.81
N PRO A 23 3.99 13.12 -0.79
CA PRO A 23 3.97 12.66 0.60
C PRO A 23 2.81 11.70 0.91
N TRP A 24 2.98 10.89 1.96
CA TRP A 24 1.93 10.08 2.59
C TRP A 24 0.71 10.93 3.01
N ASN A 25 -0.45 10.27 3.13
CA ASN A 25 -1.74 10.84 3.50
C ASN A 25 -2.24 11.95 2.56
N GLN A 26 -1.75 11.99 1.32
CA GLN A 26 -2.20 12.89 0.25
C GLN A 26 -2.44 12.13 -1.04
N ILE A 27 -3.51 12.48 -1.76
CA ILE A 27 -3.83 11.88 -3.06
C ILE A 27 -2.97 12.51 -4.15
N HIS A 28 -2.34 11.67 -4.96
CA HIS A 28 -1.53 12.06 -6.11
C HIS A 28 -2.15 11.54 -7.40
N ASN A 29 -2.71 12.44 -8.19
CA ASN A 29 -3.41 12.12 -9.44
C ASN A 29 -2.42 12.01 -10.60
N THR A 30 -2.50 10.93 -11.37
CA THR A 30 -1.75 10.73 -12.62
C THR A 30 -2.73 10.71 -13.80
N PRO A 31 -3.17 11.88 -14.31
CA PRO A 31 -4.22 11.98 -15.32
C PRO A 31 -3.68 11.76 -16.74
N ARG A 32 -3.07 10.59 -16.98
CA ARG A 32 -2.66 10.13 -18.31
C ARG A 32 -2.86 8.63 -18.43
N GLY A 33 -3.12 8.17 -19.65
CA GLY A 33 -3.04 6.75 -19.95
C GLY A 33 -1.61 6.26 -19.73
N PHE A 34 -1.48 5.05 -19.19
CA PHE A 34 -0.18 4.40 -19.09
C PHE A 34 0.17 3.74 -20.43
N THR A 35 1.45 3.72 -20.74
CA THR A 35 2.06 3.17 -21.95
C THR A 35 3.00 2.02 -21.58
N PRO A 36 3.50 1.23 -22.55
CA PRO A 36 4.52 0.22 -22.25
C PRO A 36 5.83 0.77 -21.65
N ALA A 37 6.06 2.08 -21.71
CA ALA A 37 7.20 2.73 -21.05
C ALA A 37 7.00 2.91 -19.54
N ASP A 38 5.78 2.75 -19.02
CA ASP A 38 5.46 2.87 -17.61
C ASP A 38 5.62 1.52 -16.90
N THR A 39 6.79 1.27 -16.32
CA THR A 39 7.16 -0.04 -15.74
C THR A 39 6.95 -0.14 -14.23
N ALA A 40 6.53 0.94 -13.57
CA ALA A 40 6.38 0.99 -12.11
C ALA A 40 5.23 0.12 -11.58
N ILE A 41 4.18 -0.08 -12.39
CA ILE A 41 3.14 -1.08 -12.15
C ILE A 41 3.45 -2.29 -13.03
N GLN A 42 3.44 -3.49 -12.46
CA GLN A 42 3.46 -4.72 -13.24
C GLN A 42 2.20 -4.77 -14.14
N THR A 43 2.39 -4.76 -15.46
CA THR A 43 1.33 -4.74 -16.49
C THR A 43 0.34 -3.57 -16.35
N PRO A 44 0.73 -2.34 -16.71
CA PRO A 44 -0.16 -1.19 -16.57
C PRO A 44 -1.37 -1.30 -17.51
N ASN A 45 -2.53 -0.85 -17.03
CA ASN A 45 -3.76 -0.77 -17.82
C ASN A 45 -3.81 0.57 -18.56
N SER A 46 -4.07 0.56 -19.87
CA SER A 46 -4.27 1.77 -20.69
C SER A 46 -5.61 2.47 -20.42
N ASP A 47 -6.58 1.76 -19.85
CA ASP A 47 -7.99 2.17 -19.86
C ASP A 47 -8.41 2.92 -18.58
N THR A 48 -7.53 3.02 -17.59
CA THR A 48 -7.80 3.69 -16.32
C THR A 48 -6.61 4.53 -15.85
N PRO A 49 -6.63 5.86 -16.01
CA PRO A 49 -5.72 6.74 -15.29
C PRO A 49 -5.78 6.51 -13.78
N TYR A 50 -4.61 6.57 -13.15
CA TYR A 50 -4.41 6.21 -11.75
C TYR A 50 -4.39 7.43 -10.83
N SER A 51 -4.88 7.27 -9.60
CA SER A 51 -4.47 8.09 -8.46
C SER A 51 -3.89 7.20 -7.36
N TRP A 52 -2.95 7.75 -6.61
CA TRP A 52 -2.20 7.03 -5.58
C TRP A 52 -2.34 7.72 -4.24
N LEU A 53 -2.42 6.93 -3.19
CA LEU A 53 -2.41 7.42 -1.82
C LEU A 53 -1.74 6.37 -0.95
N GLY A 54 -0.55 6.69 -0.45
CA GLY A 54 0.04 5.99 0.70
C GLY A 54 -0.66 6.48 1.95
N ILE A 55 -1.15 5.57 2.78
CA ILE A 55 -1.88 5.87 4.02
C ILE A 55 -1.02 5.43 5.21
N ASP A 56 -0.75 6.36 6.11
CA ASP A 56 -0.15 6.12 7.44
C ASP A 56 -1.23 6.33 8.50
N LEU A 57 -1.58 5.25 9.20
CA LEU A 57 -2.65 5.16 10.21
C LEU A 57 -2.13 5.22 11.66
N HIS A 58 -0.82 5.44 11.87
CA HIS A 58 -0.22 5.41 13.22
C HIS A 58 -0.79 6.49 14.15
N ALA A 59 -1.06 7.68 13.63
CA ALA A 59 -1.56 8.80 14.42
C ALA A 59 -3.09 8.75 14.58
N GLU A 60 -3.80 8.49 13.48
CA GLU A 60 -5.25 8.39 13.41
C GLU A 60 -5.73 7.76 12.09
N PRO A 61 -7.00 7.32 12.03
CA PRO A 61 -7.63 6.92 10.77
C PRO A 61 -7.63 8.02 9.70
N MET A 62 -7.70 7.59 8.44
CA MET A 62 -7.91 8.46 7.28
C MET A 62 -9.32 8.30 6.73
N VAL A 63 -9.96 9.38 6.31
CA VAL A 63 -11.25 9.36 5.61
C VAL A 63 -11.01 9.54 4.11
N ILE A 64 -11.42 8.56 3.32
CA ILE A 64 -11.48 8.67 1.85
C ILE A 64 -12.90 9.09 1.47
N THR A 65 -13.03 10.23 0.79
CA THR A 65 -14.32 10.68 0.23
C THR A 65 -14.30 10.57 -1.28
N VAL A 66 -15.24 9.79 -1.80
CA VAL A 66 -15.49 9.60 -3.23
C VAL A 66 -16.71 10.45 -3.63
N PRO A 67 -16.61 11.29 -4.67
CA PRO A 67 -17.77 12.03 -5.16
C PRO A 67 -18.78 11.07 -5.82
N PRO A 68 -20.04 11.48 -6.03
CA PRO A 68 -20.89 10.80 -7.00
C PRO A 68 -20.22 10.78 -8.38
N ILE A 69 -20.19 9.62 -9.03
CA ILE A 69 -19.61 9.38 -10.35
C ILE A 69 -20.72 8.94 -11.31
N GLU A 70 -20.58 9.22 -12.61
CA GLU A 70 -21.59 8.85 -13.60
C GLU A 70 -21.89 7.34 -13.55
N LYS A 71 -23.16 6.93 -13.59
CA LYS A 71 -23.57 5.53 -13.39
C LYS A 71 -22.89 4.54 -14.33
N ASP A 72 -22.60 4.95 -15.56
CA ASP A 72 -22.01 4.10 -16.59
C ASP A 72 -20.47 4.15 -16.59
N ARG A 73 -19.85 4.98 -15.73
CA ARG A 73 -18.39 5.08 -15.60
C ARG A 73 -17.89 4.15 -14.50
N TYR A 74 -16.98 3.24 -14.86
CA TYR A 74 -16.29 2.42 -13.89
C TYR A 74 -15.28 3.23 -13.08
N PHE A 75 -15.26 3.02 -11.77
CA PHE A 75 -14.15 3.40 -10.91
C PHE A 75 -13.91 2.35 -9.82
N SER A 76 -12.70 2.35 -9.27
CA SER A 76 -12.40 1.60 -8.05
C SER A 76 -11.34 2.30 -7.20
N VAL A 77 -11.42 2.06 -5.89
CA VAL A 77 -10.36 2.32 -4.92
C VAL A 77 -10.01 0.98 -4.30
N GLN A 78 -8.85 0.45 -4.69
CA GLN A 78 -8.32 -0.80 -4.16
C GLN A 78 -7.47 -0.46 -2.92
N LEU A 79 -7.77 -1.09 -1.79
CA LEU A 79 -7.03 -0.92 -0.55
C LEU A 79 -6.15 -2.14 -0.31
N ILE A 80 -4.84 -1.91 -0.16
CA ILE A 80 -3.80 -2.94 -0.10
C ILE A 80 -2.98 -2.71 1.15
N ASP A 81 -3.03 -3.62 2.12
CA ASP A 81 -2.23 -3.54 3.34
C ASP A 81 -0.76 -3.92 3.10
N ALA A 82 0.10 -3.76 4.10
CA ALA A 82 1.52 -4.08 3.98
C ALA A 82 1.79 -5.60 3.84
N TYR A 83 0.83 -6.46 4.21
CA TYR A 83 0.83 -7.89 3.89
C TYR A 83 0.48 -8.18 2.44
N THR A 84 0.18 -7.15 1.64
CA THR A 84 -0.22 -7.21 0.23
C THR A 84 -1.61 -7.83 0.00
N PHE A 85 -2.45 -7.89 1.04
CA PHE A 85 -3.84 -8.29 0.89
C PHE A 85 -4.69 -7.12 0.38
N ASN A 86 -5.52 -7.43 -0.62
CA ASN A 86 -6.57 -6.53 -1.07
C ASN A 86 -7.77 -6.65 -0.13
N PHE A 87 -7.67 -6.03 1.05
CA PHE A 87 -8.64 -6.22 2.12
C PHE A 87 -9.99 -5.54 1.84
N ALA A 88 -10.04 -4.54 0.96
CA ALA A 88 -11.29 -3.88 0.58
C ALA A 88 -11.22 -3.19 -0.79
N TYR A 89 -12.40 -3.01 -1.37
CA TYR A 89 -12.61 -2.22 -2.58
C TYR A 89 -13.77 -1.24 -2.38
N LEU A 90 -13.55 0.01 -2.74
CA LEU A 90 -14.62 0.97 -3.01
C LEU A 90 -14.81 1.04 -4.53
N GLY A 91 -16.02 1.28 -5.03
CA GLY A 91 -16.19 1.41 -6.47
C GLY A 91 -17.51 0.91 -7.01
N SER A 92 -17.68 1.06 -8.33
CA SER A 92 -18.90 0.74 -9.07
C SER A 92 -19.45 -0.66 -8.85
N ARG A 93 -18.59 -1.62 -8.47
CA ARG A 93 -18.96 -3.03 -8.25
C ARG A 93 -19.15 -3.39 -6.77
N ALA A 94 -18.71 -2.53 -5.84
CA ALA A 94 -18.66 -2.84 -4.41
C ALA A 94 -19.54 -1.90 -3.59
N THR A 95 -19.49 -0.60 -3.89
CA THR A 95 -20.10 0.45 -3.06
C THR A 95 -20.91 1.44 -3.89
N ASP A 96 -21.36 1.05 -5.09
CA ASP A 96 -22.09 1.86 -6.07
C ASP A 96 -21.33 3.12 -6.56
N ASN A 97 -22.02 3.94 -7.38
CA ASN A 97 -21.49 5.17 -7.97
C ASN A 97 -22.02 6.44 -7.28
N ASP A 98 -22.80 6.33 -6.21
CA ASP A 98 -23.41 7.47 -5.52
C ASP A 98 -22.40 8.19 -4.59
N GLY A 99 -21.19 7.63 -4.45
CA GLY A 99 -20.10 8.20 -3.65
C GLY A 99 -20.27 7.96 -2.15
N GLY A 100 -19.55 8.74 -1.35
CA GLY A 100 -19.59 8.70 0.11
C GLY A 100 -18.23 8.86 0.77
N SER A 101 -18.24 8.95 2.10
CA SER A 101 -17.04 9.00 2.93
C SER A 101 -16.84 7.68 3.66
N PHE A 102 -15.63 7.14 3.58
CA PHE A 102 -15.25 5.84 4.11
C PHE A 102 -14.07 6.03 5.06
N LEU A 103 -14.20 5.52 6.29
CA LEU A 103 -13.14 5.62 7.29
C LEU A 103 -12.22 4.42 7.15
N ILE A 104 -10.93 4.67 6.89
CA ILE A 104 -9.89 3.66 6.86
C ILE A 104 -9.20 3.69 8.22
N ALA A 105 -9.46 2.66 9.03
CA ALA A 105 -9.00 2.55 10.39
C ALA A 105 -7.81 1.59 10.50
N GLY A 106 -6.80 1.96 11.29
CA GLY A 106 -5.67 1.10 11.60
C GLY A 106 -6.03 -0.02 12.58
N PRO A 107 -5.16 -1.01 12.76
CA PRO A 107 -5.43 -2.22 13.56
C PRO A 107 -5.71 -1.92 15.04
N ASN A 108 -5.22 -0.79 15.54
CA ASN A 108 -5.35 -0.37 16.93
C ASN A 108 -6.54 0.56 17.20
N TRP A 109 -7.27 0.98 16.17
CA TRP A 109 -8.38 1.91 16.33
C TRP A 109 -9.63 1.20 16.88
N LYS A 110 -10.27 1.82 17.89
CA LYS A 110 -11.47 1.29 18.58
C LYS A 110 -12.58 2.33 18.72
N GLY A 111 -12.55 3.36 17.88
CA GLY A 111 -13.53 4.43 17.91
C GLY A 111 -14.90 3.97 17.40
N GLN A 112 -15.89 4.85 17.52
CA GLN A 112 -17.20 4.66 16.90
C GLN A 112 -17.19 5.22 15.48
N THR A 113 -18.05 4.68 14.62
CA THR A 113 -18.30 5.23 13.29
C THR A 113 -18.76 6.69 13.42
N PRO A 114 -18.01 7.65 12.87
CA PRO A 114 -18.42 9.05 12.92
C PRO A 114 -19.63 9.33 12.03
N GLU A 115 -20.40 10.38 12.36
CA GLU A 115 -21.49 10.85 11.51
C GLU A 115 -20.95 11.24 10.11
N GLY A 116 -21.70 10.91 9.07
CA GLY A 116 -21.30 11.16 7.67
C GLY A 116 -20.38 10.10 7.06
N VAL A 117 -19.87 9.13 7.85
CA VAL A 117 -19.12 7.98 7.34
C VAL A 117 -20.09 6.85 6.95
N LYS A 118 -20.02 6.40 5.68
CA LYS A 118 -20.83 5.30 5.13
C LYS A 118 -20.41 3.95 5.71
N GLU A 119 -19.11 3.73 5.87
CA GLU A 119 -18.53 2.48 6.35
C GLU A 119 -17.16 2.69 7.00
N VAL A 120 -16.84 1.87 7.99
CA VAL A 120 -15.49 1.79 8.58
C VAL A 120 -14.82 0.52 8.09
N ILE A 121 -13.67 0.68 7.45
CA ILE A 121 -12.87 -0.39 6.88
C ILE A 121 -11.59 -0.49 7.72
N HIS A 122 -11.34 -1.65 8.31
CA HIS A 122 -10.16 -1.88 9.13
C HIS A 122 -9.04 -2.51 8.30
N SER A 123 -7.87 -1.90 8.36
CA SER A 123 -6.63 -2.51 7.87
C SER A 123 -5.98 -3.31 9.00
N GLU A 124 -5.38 -4.45 8.63
CA GLU A 124 -4.58 -5.26 9.55
C GLU A 124 -3.22 -4.63 9.84
N THR A 125 -2.76 -3.69 8.99
CA THR A 125 -1.46 -3.01 9.12
C THR A 125 -1.63 -1.50 9.25
N GLU A 126 -0.57 -0.84 9.71
CA GLU A 126 -0.61 0.59 9.99
C GLU A 126 -0.23 1.45 8.78
N LEU A 127 0.56 0.89 7.85
CA LEU A 127 0.85 1.48 6.54
C LEU A 127 0.13 0.69 5.45
N LEU A 128 -0.44 1.37 4.45
CA LEU A 128 -1.12 0.73 3.33
C LEU A 128 -1.16 1.61 2.08
N LEU A 129 -1.46 1.00 0.94
CA LEU A 129 -1.61 1.66 -0.35
C LEU A 129 -3.08 1.66 -0.79
N ALA A 130 -3.58 2.83 -1.18
CA ALA A 130 -4.84 2.99 -1.90
C ALA A 130 -4.58 3.34 -3.37
N VAL A 131 -5.13 2.52 -4.27
CA VAL A 131 -4.99 2.68 -5.73
C VAL A 131 -6.35 3.00 -6.33
N PHE A 132 -6.47 4.22 -6.86
CA PHE A 132 -7.67 4.70 -7.51
C PHE A 132 -7.56 4.44 -9.02
N ARG A 133 -8.61 3.90 -9.61
CA ARG A 133 -8.75 3.72 -11.06
C ARG A 133 -10.03 4.38 -11.50
N THR A 134 -9.93 5.25 -12.50
CA THR A 134 -11.10 5.93 -13.10
C THR A 134 -11.13 5.59 -14.58
N GLN A 135 -12.23 5.02 -15.08
CA GLN A 135 -12.34 4.63 -16.48
C GLN A 135 -12.24 5.83 -17.42
N LEU A 136 -11.39 5.69 -18.44
CA LEU A 136 -11.30 6.59 -19.58
C LEU A 136 -12.06 5.98 -20.76
N PHE A 137 -13.15 6.61 -21.21
CA PHE A 137 -13.93 6.07 -22.33
C PHE A 137 -13.22 6.19 -23.68
N SER A 138 -12.48 7.28 -23.86
CA SER A 138 -11.69 7.59 -25.06
C SER A 138 -10.69 8.70 -24.73
N PRO A 139 -9.69 8.98 -25.60
CA PRO A 139 -8.78 10.11 -25.37
C PRO A 139 -9.48 11.46 -25.15
N ALA A 140 -10.66 11.68 -25.76
CA ALA A 140 -11.44 12.91 -25.60
C ALA A 140 -12.09 13.07 -24.21
N ASP A 141 -12.19 11.98 -23.43
CA ASP A 141 -12.81 11.97 -22.10
C ASP A 141 -11.81 12.29 -20.97
N LEU A 142 -10.52 12.51 -21.30
CA LEU A 142 -9.47 12.71 -20.31
C LEU A 142 -9.73 13.89 -19.35
N ASP A 143 -10.32 14.97 -19.84
CA ASP A 143 -10.64 16.12 -18.99
C ASP A 143 -11.78 15.83 -18.01
N ASN A 144 -12.67 14.89 -18.30
CA ASN A 144 -13.66 14.43 -17.32
C ASN A 144 -12.99 13.55 -16.27
N VAL A 145 -12.09 12.65 -16.67
CA VAL A 145 -11.30 11.85 -15.71
C VAL A 145 -10.52 12.75 -14.75
N LYS A 146 -9.90 13.83 -15.24
CA LYS A 146 -9.24 14.83 -14.39
C LYS A 146 -10.18 15.45 -13.36
N LYS A 147 -11.41 15.80 -13.76
CA LYS A 147 -12.41 16.38 -12.84
C LYS A 147 -12.82 15.39 -11.76
N VAL A 148 -13.03 14.12 -12.12
CA VAL A 148 -13.34 13.05 -11.16
C VAL A 148 -12.16 12.86 -10.19
N GLN A 149 -10.94 12.71 -10.72
CA GLN A 149 -9.73 12.55 -9.92
C GLN A 149 -9.48 13.72 -8.97
N ALA A 150 -9.70 14.95 -9.41
CA ALA A 150 -9.58 16.16 -8.59
C ALA A 150 -10.66 16.26 -7.49
N SER A 151 -11.74 15.48 -7.61
CA SER A 151 -12.86 15.48 -6.68
C SER A 151 -12.73 14.39 -5.60
N TYR A 152 -11.81 13.44 -5.75
CA TYR A 152 -11.43 12.54 -4.66
C TYR A 152 -10.79 13.33 -3.52
N LYS A 153 -11.07 12.92 -2.28
CA LYS A 153 -10.50 13.53 -1.08
C LYS A 153 -9.97 12.46 -0.15
N ALA A 154 -8.85 12.74 0.49
CA ALA A 154 -8.35 11.99 1.63
C ALA A 154 -7.92 12.98 2.70
N GLU A 155 -8.41 12.78 3.92
CA GLU A 155 -8.12 13.66 5.04
C GLU A 155 -8.05 12.87 6.36
N PRO A 156 -7.24 13.30 7.35
CA PRO A 156 -7.24 12.67 8.67
C PRO A 156 -8.62 12.78 9.33
N LEU A 157 -8.97 11.81 10.17
CA LEU A 157 -10.26 11.79 10.87
C LEU A 157 -10.51 13.08 11.68
N SER A 158 -9.50 13.62 12.34
CA SER A 158 -9.58 14.89 13.06
C SER A 158 -10.02 16.04 12.16
N ALA A 159 -9.47 16.14 10.95
CA ALA A 159 -9.82 17.16 9.97
C ALA A 159 -11.27 16.98 9.49
N PHE A 160 -11.67 15.75 9.16
CA PHE A 160 -13.04 15.43 8.74
C PHE A 160 -14.07 15.83 9.79
N LEU A 161 -13.73 15.67 11.07
CA LEU A 161 -14.60 16.02 12.20
C LEU A 161 -14.49 17.49 12.66
N GLY A 162 -13.62 18.29 12.05
CA GLY A 162 -13.34 19.66 12.49
C GLY A 162 -12.76 19.73 13.91
N ARG A 163 -11.95 18.74 14.30
CA ARG A 163 -11.33 18.61 15.62
C ARG A 163 -9.82 18.87 15.54
N PRO A 164 -9.17 19.25 16.67
CA PRO A 164 -7.72 19.31 16.72
C PRO A 164 -7.10 17.95 16.37
N ALA A 165 -6.01 17.98 15.59
CA ALA A 165 -5.24 16.79 15.29
C ALA A 165 -4.67 16.17 16.59
N PRO A 166 -4.59 14.83 16.68
CA PRO A 166 -3.93 14.16 17.78
C PRO A 166 -2.41 14.41 17.72
N THR A 167 -1.69 13.90 18.71
CA THR A 167 -0.23 13.85 18.66
C THR A 167 0.21 13.08 17.42
N ALA A 168 1.08 13.70 16.61
CA ALA A 168 1.64 13.05 15.43
C ALA A 168 2.44 11.79 15.83
N ALA A 169 2.39 10.77 14.98
CA ALA A 169 3.25 9.61 15.11
C ALA A 169 4.73 10.02 14.99
N PRO A 170 5.66 9.29 15.64
CA PRO A 170 7.08 9.49 15.43
C PRO A 170 7.45 9.42 13.95
N ALA A 171 8.37 10.28 13.51
CA ALA A 171 8.88 10.21 12.15
C ALA A 171 9.52 8.83 11.89
N VAL A 172 9.18 8.22 10.76
CA VAL A 172 9.76 6.95 10.34
C VAL A 172 11.09 7.21 9.64
N ASP A 173 12.15 6.56 10.11
CA ASP A 173 13.44 6.49 9.41
C ASP A 173 13.39 5.34 8.38
N PHE A 174 12.80 5.64 7.22
CA PHE A 174 12.63 4.65 6.16
C PHE A 174 13.98 4.15 5.63
N ILE A 175 14.21 2.84 5.71
CA ILE A 175 15.45 2.25 5.21
C ILE A 175 15.42 2.06 3.69
N LYS A 176 16.54 2.30 3.02
CA LYS A 176 16.62 2.11 1.57
C LYS A 176 16.26 0.66 1.20
N PRO A 177 15.33 0.43 0.24
CA PRO A 177 14.99 -0.92 -0.19
C PRO A 177 16.14 -1.56 -0.97
N LEU A 178 16.06 -2.87 -1.12
CA LEU A 178 16.90 -3.61 -2.06
C LEU A 178 16.43 -3.34 -3.50
N THR A 179 17.34 -3.49 -4.46
CA THR A 179 16.95 -3.57 -5.87
C THR A 179 16.23 -4.89 -6.16
N HIS A 180 15.47 -4.95 -7.24
CA HIS A 180 14.73 -6.15 -7.64
C HIS A 180 15.62 -7.41 -7.80
N ASP A 181 16.89 -7.25 -8.21
CA ASP A 181 17.82 -8.37 -8.34
C ASP A 181 18.49 -8.75 -7.02
N GLU A 182 18.77 -7.76 -6.15
CA GLU A 182 19.25 -8.03 -4.79
C GLU A 182 18.20 -8.73 -3.95
N GLU A 183 16.91 -8.38 -4.11
CA GLU A 183 15.81 -9.06 -3.41
C GLU A 183 15.83 -10.57 -3.65
N LYS A 184 16.30 -11.04 -4.82
CA LYS A 184 16.35 -12.47 -5.18
C LYS A 184 17.53 -13.24 -4.58
N THR A 185 18.49 -12.58 -3.94
CA THR A 185 19.73 -13.25 -3.54
C THR A 185 20.28 -12.79 -2.19
N SER A 186 19.94 -11.57 -1.76
CA SER A 186 20.49 -10.96 -0.58
C SER A 186 19.71 -11.34 0.68
N LEU A 187 20.42 -11.86 1.69
CA LEU A 187 19.86 -12.08 3.03
C LEU A 187 19.40 -10.78 3.71
N GLN A 188 19.78 -9.61 3.17
CA GLN A 188 19.27 -8.32 3.66
C GLN A 188 17.77 -8.15 3.43
N VAL A 189 17.11 -9.02 2.67
CA VAL A 189 15.64 -9.10 2.59
C VAL A 189 15.02 -9.22 3.99
N PHE A 190 15.69 -9.91 4.92
CA PHE A 190 15.22 -10.06 6.30
C PHE A 190 15.37 -8.78 7.11
N SER A 191 16.37 -7.96 6.81
CA SER A 191 16.50 -6.61 7.40
C SER A 191 15.33 -5.73 6.95
N ILE A 192 14.95 -5.78 5.67
CA ILE A 192 13.77 -5.07 5.16
C ILE A 192 12.48 -5.61 5.78
N LEU A 193 12.34 -6.94 5.86
CA LEU A 193 11.18 -7.58 6.47
C LEU A 193 11.02 -7.18 7.94
N ASN A 194 12.10 -7.17 8.73
CA ASN A 194 12.05 -6.79 10.14
C ASN A 194 11.63 -5.34 10.36
N PHE A 195 12.08 -4.44 9.48
CA PHE A 195 11.63 -3.05 9.45
C PHE A 195 10.12 -2.97 9.18
N LEU A 196 9.64 -3.63 8.12
CA LEU A 196 8.22 -3.62 7.77
C LEU A 196 7.31 -4.21 8.87
N LEU A 197 7.76 -5.28 9.51
CA LEU A 197 7.02 -5.95 10.58
C LEU A 197 6.79 -5.05 11.80
N GLN A 198 7.48 -3.91 11.93
CA GLN A 198 7.15 -2.91 12.97
C GLN A 198 5.76 -2.30 12.80
N PHE A 199 5.27 -2.23 11.57
CA PHE A 199 3.97 -1.63 11.18
C PHE A 199 2.88 -2.68 10.92
N CYS A 200 3.21 -3.96 11.12
CA CYS A 200 2.36 -5.09 10.79
C CYS A 200 2.16 -5.95 12.05
N PRO A 201 1.12 -5.66 12.85
CA PRO A 201 0.71 -6.55 13.92
C PRO A 201 0.58 -7.99 13.42
N THR A 202 1.17 -8.94 14.15
CA THR A 202 1.14 -10.34 13.75
C THR A 202 -0.30 -10.86 13.74
N ASP A 203 -0.72 -11.38 12.59
CA ASP A 203 -2.01 -12.06 12.47
C ASP A 203 -2.07 -13.24 13.47
N PRO A 204 -3.19 -13.44 14.19
CA PRO A 204 -3.30 -14.52 15.16
C PRO A 204 -2.97 -15.91 14.61
N SER A 205 -3.28 -16.18 13.34
CA SER A 205 -2.99 -17.46 12.68
C SER A 205 -1.51 -17.67 12.35
N GLU A 206 -0.71 -16.60 12.33
CA GLU A 206 0.72 -16.63 11.99
C GLU A 206 1.64 -16.60 13.22
N THR A 207 1.10 -16.62 14.43
CA THR A 207 1.89 -16.55 15.68
C THR A 207 2.99 -17.62 15.73
N ASP A 208 2.66 -18.88 15.40
CA ASP A 208 3.63 -19.99 15.39
C ASP A 208 4.67 -19.86 14.28
N LEU A 209 4.27 -19.31 13.12
CA LEU A 209 5.19 -19.02 12.02
C LEU A 209 6.20 -17.93 12.44
N MET A 210 5.72 -16.85 13.03
CA MET A 210 6.55 -15.76 13.53
C MET A 210 7.47 -16.22 14.67
N ALA A 211 7.04 -17.14 15.52
CA ALA A 211 7.90 -17.76 16.52
C ALA A 211 9.04 -18.57 15.89
N ARG A 212 8.80 -19.25 14.76
CA ARG A 212 9.85 -19.97 14.00
C ARG A 212 10.81 -19.01 13.33
N PHE A 213 10.31 -17.97 12.68
CA PHE A 213 11.12 -16.89 12.10
C PHE A 213 11.97 -16.16 13.14
N GLY A 214 11.46 -16.02 14.37
CA GLY A 214 12.20 -15.50 15.50
C GLY A 214 13.52 -16.21 15.79
N LYS A 215 13.63 -17.52 15.48
CA LYS A 215 14.84 -18.33 15.70
C LYS A 215 15.99 -17.97 14.76
N ILE A 216 15.71 -17.31 13.63
CA ILE A 216 16.71 -16.86 12.66
C ILE A 216 16.84 -15.32 12.64
N GLY A 217 16.37 -14.65 13.70
CA GLY A 217 16.50 -13.19 13.81
C GLY A 217 15.44 -12.39 13.07
N VAL A 218 14.38 -13.03 12.56
CA VAL A 218 13.28 -12.35 11.87
C VAL A 218 12.15 -11.99 12.85
N GLY A 219 11.63 -10.77 12.76
CA GLY A 219 10.55 -10.25 13.60
C GLY A 219 10.52 -8.73 13.68
N ALA A 220 9.38 -8.19 14.13
CA ALA A 220 9.14 -6.75 14.25
C ALA A 220 10.28 -6.01 14.97
N GLY A 221 10.92 -5.09 14.26
CA GLY A 221 11.95 -4.19 14.78
C GLY A 221 13.26 -4.84 15.21
N LYS A 222 13.47 -6.12 14.87
CA LYS A 222 14.75 -6.79 15.11
C LYS A 222 15.79 -6.33 14.09
N THR A 223 17.04 -6.27 14.50
CA THR A 223 18.17 -6.20 13.56
C THR A 223 18.48 -7.61 13.06
N PHE A 224 18.63 -7.77 11.75
CA PHE A 224 19.09 -9.02 11.16
C PHE A 224 20.59 -8.92 10.84
N ASP A 225 21.37 -9.85 11.37
CA ASP A 225 22.80 -9.98 11.05
C ASP A 225 23.08 -11.36 10.45
N PRO A 226 23.35 -11.47 9.14
CA PRO A 226 23.63 -12.75 8.50
C PRO A 226 24.87 -13.44 9.10
N ASN A 227 25.78 -12.71 9.75
CA ASN A 227 26.97 -13.31 10.36
C ASN A 227 26.67 -14.14 11.61
N THR A 228 25.51 -13.93 12.24
CA THR A 228 25.06 -14.72 13.40
C THR A 228 24.47 -16.08 13.01
N LEU A 229 24.18 -16.31 11.73
CA LEU A 229 23.65 -17.57 11.24
C LEU A 229 24.76 -18.63 11.13
N SER A 230 24.44 -19.86 11.55
CA SER A 230 25.35 -21.00 11.35
C SER A 230 25.53 -21.28 9.84
N PRO A 231 26.63 -21.94 9.43
CA PRO A 231 26.81 -22.34 8.04
C PRO A 231 25.65 -23.18 7.50
N GLU A 232 25.07 -24.05 8.32
CA GLU A 232 23.93 -24.88 7.97
C GLU A 232 22.67 -24.04 7.74
N MET A 233 22.44 -23.03 8.58
CA MET A 233 21.32 -22.10 8.42
C MET A 233 21.45 -21.26 7.15
N LYS A 234 22.65 -20.74 6.86
CA LYS A 234 22.91 -20.00 5.62
C LYS A 234 22.63 -20.86 4.40
N SER A 235 23.18 -22.07 4.37
CA SER A 235 22.96 -23.00 3.26
C SER A 235 21.49 -23.38 3.10
N ALA A 236 20.78 -23.61 4.20
CA ALA A 236 19.35 -23.92 4.15
C ALA A 236 18.52 -22.75 3.59
N ILE A 237 18.85 -21.50 3.95
CA ILE A 237 18.17 -20.32 3.43
C ILE A 237 18.48 -20.12 1.93
N GLU A 238 19.75 -20.25 1.53
CA GLU A 238 20.16 -20.15 0.12
C GLU A 238 19.47 -21.22 -0.74
N GLN A 239 19.34 -22.45 -0.24
CA GLN A 239 18.62 -23.54 -0.93
C GLN A 239 17.10 -23.33 -0.98
N ALA A 240 16.53 -22.66 0.02
CA ALA A 240 15.11 -22.33 0.05
C ALA A 240 14.74 -21.23 -0.95
N TRP A 241 15.73 -20.47 -1.45
CA TRP A 241 15.51 -19.46 -2.47
C TRP A 241 15.29 -20.12 -3.83
N PRO A 242 14.16 -19.87 -4.51
CA PRO A 242 13.94 -20.42 -5.85
C PRO A 242 14.97 -19.81 -6.81
N THR A 243 15.92 -20.63 -7.27
CA THR A 243 16.89 -20.29 -8.32
C THR A 243 16.25 -20.21 -9.71
N HIS A 244 14.94 -20.43 -9.82
CA HIS A 244 14.19 -20.44 -11.07
C HIS A 244 12.99 -19.49 -10.96
N GLY A 245 12.93 -18.53 -11.89
CA GLY A 245 11.79 -17.65 -12.09
C GLY A 245 10.49 -18.42 -12.40
N PRO A 246 9.36 -17.72 -12.57
CA PRO A 246 8.07 -18.38 -12.79
C PRO A 246 8.15 -19.37 -13.96
N PRO A 247 7.52 -20.56 -13.85
CA PRO A 247 7.45 -21.47 -14.99
C PRO A 247 6.84 -20.71 -16.17
N SER A 248 7.51 -20.78 -17.32
CA SER A 248 7.00 -20.18 -18.55
C SER A 248 5.56 -20.65 -18.76
N ALA A 249 4.64 -19.69 -18.85
CA ALA A 249 3.29 -19.96 -19.30
C ALA A 249 3.43 -20.61 -20.68
N ARG A 250 3.13 -21.91 -20.77
CA ARG A 250 3.02 -22.60 -22.05
C ARG A 250 1.90 -21.91 -22.83
N ALA A 251 2.26 -21.49 -24.04
CA ALA A 251 1.36 -20.94 -25.05
C ALA A 251 0.20 -21.89 -25.38
#